data_AF-A0A842WZE9-F1
#
_entry.id   AF-A0A842WZE9-F1
#
_cell.length_a   1.000
_cell.length_b   1.000
_cell.length_c   1.000
_cell.angle_alpha   90.00
_cell.angle_beta   90.00
_cell.angle_gamma   90.00
#
_symmetry.space_group_name_H-M   'P 1'
#
loop_
_entity.id
_entity.type
_entity.pdbx_description
1 polymer ?
#
loop_
_entity_poly.entity_id
_entity_poly.type
_entity_poly.pdbx_seq_one_letter_code
_entity_poly.pdbx_strand_id
1 'polypeptide(L)'
;MQTSTELTAFSALGAALLSLIVGLYLFYLWRKQNVSMYTDLPFLFGITFIAMFLNMLIQSLPGLGLVEATLLLFRIRSLVIFGSAFPLLAVILIIWFPQIQHHHNKILLVLAIYWVLITLIGTSESLIMILLVPILLVLIIGLVATFFVTWRTNRLKEVRSELMMMSLILSIISQVGGVSLRAMELGWIANLVNAIATILAALAFANPWYRRKSHTDQT
;
A
#
# COMPACT_ATOMS: atom_id res chain seq x y z
N MET A 1 -19.35 7.68 -22.07
CA MET A 1 -19.28 8.09 -20.66
C MET A 1 -19.67 6.96 -19.70
N GLN A 2 -20.92 6.48 -19.71
CA GLN A 2 -21.40 5.47 -18.74
C GLN A 2 -20.61 4.14 -18.74
N THR A 3 -20.21 3.65 -19.92
CA THR A 3 -19.41 2.42 -20.05
C THR A 3 -17.99 2.54 -19.49
N SER A 4 -17.37 3.73 -19.56
CA SER A 4 -16.02 3.95 -19.03
C SER A 4 -16.01 4.06 -17.50
N THR A 5 -17.04 4.69 -16.93
CA THR A 5 -17.20 4.79 -15.47
C THR A 5 -17.50 3.43 -14.85
N GLU A 6 -18.36 2.63 -15.48
CA GLU A 6 -18.64 1.26 -15.05
C GLU A 6 -17.39 0.38 -15.12
N LEU A 7 -16.66 0.40 -16.24
CA LEU A 7 -15.40 -0.35 -16.40
C LEU A 7 -14.34 0.06 -15.36
N THR A 8 -14.25 1.35 -15.06
CA THR A 8 -13.36 1.88 -14.03
C THR A 8 -13.77 1.38 -12.64
N ALA A 9 -15.07 1.32 -12.34
CA ALA A 9 -15.56 0.82 -11.06
C ALA A 9 -15.31 -0.70 -10.91
N PHE A 10 -15.62 -1.49 -11.94
CA PHE A 10 -15.39 -2.94 -11.93
C PHE A 10 -13.90 -3.28 -11.82
N SER A 11 -13.03 -2.59 -12.55
CA SER A 11 -11.57 -2.79 -12.43
C SER A 11 -11.05 -2.40 -11.04
N ALA A 12 -11.58 -1.34 -10.43
CA ALA A 12 -11.24 -0.98 -9.05
C ALA A 12 -11.68 -2.05 -8.05
N LEU A 13 -12.89 -2.61 -8.21
CA LEU A 13 -13.37 -3.71 -7.36
C LEU A 13 -12.52 -4.97 -7.52
N GLY A 14 -12.12 -5.32 -8.74
CA GLY A 14 -11.19 -6.44 -8.99
C GLY A 14 -9.85 -6.24 -8.28
N ALA A 15 -9.26 -5.04 -8.39
CA ALA A 15 -8.03 -4.70 -7.68
C ALA A 15 -8.22 -4.71 -6.14
N ALA A 16 -9.39 -4.29 -5.65
CA ALA A 16 -9.73 -4.32 -4.24
C ALA A 16 -9.78 -5.77 -3.73
N LEU A 17 -10.47 -6.68 -4.42
CA LEU A 17 -10.56 -8.09 -4.05
C LEU A 17 -9.18 -8.77 -4.06
N LEU A 18 -8.35 -8.48 -5.06
CA LEU A 18 -6.96 -8.95 -5.07
C LEU A 18 -6.19 -8.45 -3.85
N SER A 19 -6.33 -7.17 -3.50
CA SER A 19 -5.68 -6.61 -2.31
C SER A 19 -6.16 -7.31 -1.03
N LEU A 20 -7.45 -7.61 -0.91
CA LEU A 20 -7.99 -8.34 0.24
C LEU A 20 -7.41 -9.77 0.33
N ILE A 21 -7.39 -10.50 -0.78
CA ILE A 21 -6.84 -11.87 -0.83
C ILE A 21 -5.37 -11.86 -0.40
N VAL A 22 -4.57 -10.93 -0.92
CA VAL A 22 -3.15 -10.79 -0.59
C VAL A 22 -2.98 -10.40 0.88
N GLY A 23 -3.77 -9.46 1.39
CA GLY A 23 -3.75 -9.06 2.80
C GLY A 23 -4.04 -10.24 3.73
N LEU A 24 -5.12 -10.99 3.46
CA LEU A 24 -5.48 -12.18 4.24
C LEU A 24 -4.41 -13.28 4.17
N TYR A 25 -3.81 -13.49 3.00
CA TYR A 25 -2.72 -14.44 2.83
C TYR A 25 -1.48 -14.07 3.66
N LEU A 26 -1.10 -12.78 3.70
CA LEU A 26 0.02 -12.32 4.52
C LEU A 26 -0.26 -12.43 6.02
N PHE A 27 -1.49 -12.16 6.44
CA PHE A 27 -1.94 -12.41 7.81
C PHE A 27 -1.88 -13.89 8.18
N TYR A 28 -2.28 -14.77 7.26
CA TYR A 28 -2.15 -16.21 7.43
C TYR A 28 -0.68 -16.64 7.59
N LEU A 29 0.22 -16.10 6.74
CA LEU A 29 1.66 -16.36 6.83
C LEU A 29 2.24 -15.89 8.17
N TRP A 30 1.88 -14.69 8.62
CA TRP A 30 2.28 -14.15 9.91
C TRP A 30 1.84 -15.05 11.07
N ARG A 31 0.57 -15.48 11.09
CA ARG A 31 0.04 -16.38 12.13
C ARG A 31 0.71 -17.77 12.14
N LYS A 32 1.29 -18.20 11.03
CA LYS A 32 1.98 -19.50 10.92
C LYS A 32 3.41 -19.47 11.46
N GLN A 33 3.97 -18.29 11.74
CA GLN A 33 5.33 -18.17 12.28
C GLN A 33 5.39 -18.64 13.73
N ASN A 34 6.47 -19.35 14.10
CA ASN A 34 6.66 -19.89 15.46
C ASN A 34 6.78 -18.79 16.53
N VAL A 35 7.34 -17.63 16.17
CA VAL A 35 7.38 -16.42 16.98
C VAL A 35 6.86 -15.31 16.08
N SER A 36 5.72 -14.72 16.45
CA SER A 36 5.10 -13.62 15.71
C SER A 36 5.26 -12.33 16.47
N MET A 37 5.72 -11.29 15.78
CA MET A 37 5.81 -9.92 16.31
C MET A 37 4.96 -8.98 15.44
N TYR A 38 4.43 -7.91 16.05
CA TYR A 38 3.63 -6.91 15.32
C TYR A 38 4.45 -6.02 14.39
N THR A 39 5.78 -6.16 14.42
CA THR A 39 6.74 -5.48 13.56
C THR A 39 7.13 -6.31 12.34
N ASP A 40 6.62 -7.53 12.21
CA ASP A 40 6.98 -8.43 11.12
C ASP A 40 6.43 -7.90 9.79
N LEU A 41 7.23 -8.04 8.73
CA LEU A 41 6.86 -7.56 7.39
C LEU A 41 5.52 -8.12 6.90
N PRO A 42 5.22 -9.43 7.02
CA PRO A 42 3.93 -9.96 6.57
C PRO A 42 2.75 -9.32 7.30
N PHE A 43 2.87 -8.99 8.58
CA PHE A 43 1.83 -8.30 9.33
C PHE A 43 1.64 -6.87 8.83
N LEU A 44 2.72 -6.09 8.74
CA LEU A 44 2.68 -4.68 8.32
C LEU A 44 2.16 -4.53 6.88
N PHE A 45 2.61 -5.39 5.96
CA PHE A 45 2.09 -5.42 4.59
C PHE A 45 0.66 -5.95 4.53
N GLY A 46 0.29 -6.94 5.36
CA GLY A 46 -1.07 -7.42 5.48
C GLY A 46 -2.06 -6.30 5.82
N ILE A 47 -1.74 -5.48 6.82
CA ILE A 47 -2.54 -4.28 7.17
C ILE A 47 -2.62 -3.32 5.98
N THR A 48 -1.48 -3.07 5.33
CA THR A 48 -1.40 -2.16 4.17
C THR A 48 -2.36 -2.61 3.06
N PHE A 49 -2.39 -3.91 2.73
CA PHE A 49 -3.27 -4.46 1.70
C PHE A 49 -4.75 -4.45 2.08
N ILE A 50 -5.08 -4.68 3.35
CA ILE A 50 -6.47 -4.55 3.84
C ILE A 50 -6.92 -3.08 3.77
N ALA A 51 -6.07 -2.14 4.18
CA ALA A 51 -6.35 -0.72 4.05
C ALA A 51 -6.51 -0.30 2.58
N MET A 52 -5.70 -0.84 1.67
CA MET A 52 -5.85 -0.63 0.23
C MET A 52 -7.19 -1.17 -0.30
N PHE A 53 -7.60 -2.37 0.12
CA PHE A 53 -8.92 -2.92 -0.21
C PHE A 53 -10.05 -1.98 0.20
N LEU A 54 -10.05 -1.53 1.47
CA LEU A 54 -11.07 -0.62 1.99
C LEU A 54 -11.05 0.73 1.25
N ASN A 55 -9.86 1.27 0.96
CA ASN A 55 -9.72 2.52 0.20
C ASN A 55 -10.33 2.40 -1.20
N MET A 56 -10.03 1.32 -1.93
CA MET A 56 -10.57 1.09 -3.27
C MET A 56 -12.08 0.86 -3.25
N LEU A 57 -12.57 0.13 -2.24
CA LEU A 57 -14.00 -0.10 -2.05
C LEU A 57 -14.73 1.24 -1.83
N ILE A 58 -14.27 2.07 -0.88
CA ILE A 58 -14.84 3.40 -0.62
C ILE A 58 -14.75 4.30 -1.86
N GLN A 59 -13.63 4.29 -2.57
CA GLN A 59 -13.45 5.06 -3.79
C GLN A 59 -14.40 4.63 -4.92
N SER A 60 -14.78 3.35 -4.97
CA SER A 60 -15.67 2.83 -6.00
C SER A 60 -17.15 3.17 -5.75
N LEU A 61 -17.56 3.43 -4.50
CA LEU A 61 -18.97 3.67 -4.14
C LEU A 61 -19.61 4.84 -4.92
N PRO A 62 -18.96 6.03 -5.05
CA PRO A 62 -19.52 7.11 -5.85
C PRO A 62 -19.53 6.82 -7.34
N GLY A 63 -18.53 6.08 -7.84
CA GLY A 63 -18.47 5.67 -9.24
C GLY A 63 -19.61 4.72 -9.64
N LEU A 64 -20.16 3.98 -8.68
CA LEU A 64 -21.32 3.10 -8.86
C LEU A 64 -22.66 3.81 -8.61
N GLY A 65 -22.66 5.08 -8.22
CA GLY A 65 -23.87 5.81 -7.84
C GLY A 65 -24.50 5.34 -6.53
N LEU A 66 -23.79 4.56 -5.70
CA LEU A 66 -24.31 4.06 -4.42
C LEU A 66 -24.28 5.11 -3.30
N VAL A 67 -23.31 6.03 -3.36
CA VAL A 67 -23.09 7.08 -2.36
C VAL A 67 -22.64 8.35 -3.06
N GLU A 68 -23.12 9.52 -2.63
CA GLU A 68 -22.65 10.79 -3.16
C GLU A 68 -21.19 11.10 -2.77
N ALA A 69 -20.45 11.75 -3.67
CA ALA A 69 -19.12 12.24 -3.38
C ALA A 69 -19.19 13.42 -2.41
N THR A 70 -19.03 13.14 -1.12
CA THR A 70 -19.08 14.13 -0.03
C THR A 70 -17.73 14.25 0.68
N LEU A 71 -17.48 15.43 1.27
CA LEU A 71 -16.30 15.66 2.10
C LEU A 71 -16.20 14.64 3.26
N LEU A 72 -17.33 14.22 3.83
CA LEU A 72 -17.36 13.21 4.89
C LEU A 72 -16.84 11.86 4.40
N LEU A 73 -17.29 11.40 3.22
CA LEU A 73 -16.78 10.17 2.61
C LEU A 73 -15.27 10.27 2.32
N PHE A 74 -14.81 11.44 1.86
CA PHE A 74 -13.40 11.72 1.63
C PHE A 74 -12.56 11.67 2.92
N ARG A 75 -13.09 12.18 4.04
CA ARG A 75 -12.45 12.10 5.37
C ARG A 75 -12.33 10.66 5.84
N ILE A 76 -13.40 9.87 5.73
CA ILE A 76 -13.37 8.43 6.07
C ILE A 76 -12.30 7.72 5.22
N ARG A 77 -12.30 7.96 3.91
CA ARG A 77 -11.29 7.41 3.00
C ARG A 77 -9.87 7.79 3.40
N SER A 78 -9.66 9.04 3.80
CA SER A 78 -8.34 9.53 4.25
C SER A 78 -7.87 8.83 5.52
N LEU A 79 -8.76 8.52 6.46
CA LEU A 79 -8.44 7.70 7.65
C LEU A 79 -8.13 6.25 7.28
N VAL A 80 -8.79 5.71 6.25
CA VAL A 80 -8.48 4.36 5.76
C VAL A 80 -7.10 4.30 5.12
N ILE A 81 -6.72 5.33 4.35
CA ILE A 81 -5.38 5.46 3.76
C ILE A 81 -4.29 5.60 4.85
N PHE A 82 -4.60 6.18 6.01
CA PHE A 82 -3.66 6.17 7.13
C PHE A 82 -3.27 4.74 7.54
N GLY A 83 -4.20 3.79 7.45
CA GLY A 83 -3.95 2.38 7.71
C GLY A 83 -2.91 1.75 6.78
N SER A 84 -2.69 2.30 5.58
CA SER A 84 -1.57 1.89 4.72
C SER A 84 -0.31 2.73 4.96
N ALA A 85 -0.44 4.04 5.18
CA ALA A 85 0.72 4.92 5.41
C ALA A 85 1.49 4.56 6.71
N PHE A 86 0.77 4.23 7.78
CA PHE A 86 1.37 3.97 9.08
C PHE A 86 2.30 2.74 9.10
N PRO A 87 1.89 1.56 8.60
CA PRO A 87 2.80 0.42 8.46
C PRO A 87 4.00 0.71 7.56
N LEU A 88 3.83 1.47 6.47
CA LEU A 88 4.94 1.80 5.58
C LEU A 88 6.02 2.62 6.29
N LEU A 89 5.64 3.61 7.09
CA LEU A 89 6.59 4.35 7.91
C LEU A 89 7.28 3.44 8.94
N ALA A 90 6.52 2.55 9.59
CA ALA A 90 7.09 1.60 10.54
C ALA A 90 8.16 0.71 9.88
N VAL A 91 7.90 0.18 8.69
CA VAL A 91 8.87 -0.62 7.91
C VAL A 91 10.14 0.18 7.61
N ILE A 92 10.00 1.42 7.14
CA ILE A 92 11.14 2.29 6.82
C ILE A 92 11.99 2.55 8.08
N LEU A 93 11.35 2.87 9.21
CA LEU A 93 12.04 3.14 10.47
C LEU A 93 12.80 1.91 11.00
N ILE A 94 12.17 0.74 10.95
CA ILE A 94 12.77 -0.53 11.39
C ILE A 94 14.01 -0.87 10.56
N ILE A 95 13.95 -0.68 9.24
CA ILE A 95 15.04 -1.08 8.33
C ILE A 95 16.17 -0.05 8.30
N TRP A 96 15.86 1.24 8.19
CA TRP A 96 16.89 2.29 8.01
C TRP A 96 17.45 2.81 9.33
N PHE A 97 16.65 2.82 10.40
CA PHE A 97 17.01 3.45 11.67
C PHE A 97 16.95 2.48 12.85
N PRO A 98 17.63 1.32 12.81
CA PRO A 98 17.60 0.35 13.92
C PRO A 98 18.25 0.91 15.20
N GLN A 99 19.12 1.91 15.10
CA GLN A 99 19.78 2.52 16.26
C GLN A 99 18.83 3.40 17.10
N ILE A 100 17.72 3.86 16.52
CA ILE A 100 16.81 4.84 17.15
C ILE A 100 15.45 4.18 17.50
N GLN A 101 15.43 2.88 17.78
CA GLN A 101 14.22 2.11 18.08
C GLN A 101 13.34 2.75 19.17
N HIS A 102 13.95 3.36 20.20
CA HIS A 102 13.22 4.05 21.27
C HIS A 102 12.38 5.25 20.78
N HIS A 103 12.73 5.87 19.65
CA HIS A 103 11.99 7.00 19.09
C HIS A 103 10.99 6.60 18.01
N HIS A 104 10.99 5.34 17.55
CA HIS A 104 10.07 4.87 16.49
C HIS A 104 8.61 5.15 16.86
N ASN A 105 8.21 4.82 18.09
CA ASN A 105 6.85 5.08 18.58
C ASN A 105 6.51 6.57 18.62
N LYS A 106 7.47 7.45 18.94
CA LYS A 106 7.24 8.90 18.95
C LYS A 106 7.02 9.42 17.53
N ILE A 107 7.83 8.97 16.56
CA ILE A 107 7.70 9.38 15.15
C ILE A 107 6.36 8.90 14.59
N LEU A 108 5.99 7.64 14.85
CA LEU A 108 4.70 7.06 14.45
C LEU A 108 3.52 7.81 15.09
N LEU A 109 3.64 8.20 16.36
CA LEU A 109 2.63 9.00 17.05
C LEU A 109 2.48 10.39 16.43
N VAL A 110 3.59 11.06 16.11
CA VAL A 110 3.58 12.37 15.45
C VAL A 110 2.88 12.28 14.09
N LEU A 111 3.18 11.25 13.29
CA LEU A 111 2.48 11.00 12.04
C LEU A 111 0.98 10.78 12.28
N ALA A 112 0.61 9.96 13.26
CA ALA A 112 -0.79 9.66 13.58
C ALA A 112 -1.56 10.92 13.97
N ILE A 113 -1.01 11.74 14.86
CA ILE A 113 -1.61 13.00 15.30
C ILE A 113 -1.76 13.95 14.11
N TYR A 114 -0.69 14.13 13.32
CA TYR A 114 -0.70 14.99 12.15
C TYR A 114 -1.80 14.56 11.15
N TRP A 115 -1.88 13.26 10.86
CA TRP A 115 -2.83 12.72 9.90
C TRP A 115 -4.29 12.91 10.36
N VAL A 116 -4.58 12.58 11.62
CA VAL A 116 -5.92 12.72 12.19
C VAL A 116 -6.33 14.20 12.25
N LEU A 117 -5.44 15.10 12.67
CA LEU A 117 -5.71 16.53 12.72
C LEU A 117 -6.08 17.08 11.34
N ILE A 118 -5.29 16.78 10.31
CA ILE A 118 -5.58 17.26 8.95
C ILE A 118 -6.88 16.68 8.42
N THR A 119 -7.13 15.39 8.68
CA THR A 119 -8.34 14.73 8.20
C THR A 119 -9.60 15.31 8.84
N LEU A 120 -9.57 15.63 10.13
CA LEU A 120 -10.72 16.16 10.86
C LEU A 120 -10.93 17.66 10.65
N ILE A 121 -9.84 18.44 10.62
CA ILE A 121 -9.88 19.92 10.55
C ILE A 121 -9.93 20.41 9.10
N GLY A 122 -9.50 19.61 8.12
CA GLY A 122 -9.48 19.98 6.72
C GLY A 122 -10.86 20.41 6.21
N THR A 123 -10.95 21.67 5.75
CA THR A 123 -12.20 22.31 5.31
C THR A 123 -12.60 21.94 3.87
N SER A 124 -11.66 21.40 3.10
CA SER A 124 -11.85 21.01 1.71
C SER A 124 -11.03 19.77 1.36
N GLU A 125 -11.47 19.02 0.35
CA GLU A 125 -10.74 17.85 -0.15
C GLU A 125 -9.37 18.22 -0.70
N SER A 126 -9.27 19.36 -1.40
CA SER A 126 -8.02 19.86 -1.97
C SER A 126 -6.97 20.15 -0.91
N LEU A 127 -7.35 20.78 0.20
CA LEU A 127 -6.45 21.07 1.31
C LEU A 127 -5.92 19.76 1.94
N ILE A 128 -6.79 18.78 2.18
CA ILE A 128 -6.39 17.48 2.72
C ILE A 128 -5.42 16.78 1.76
N MET A 129 -5.70 16.80 0.45
CA MET A 129 -4.82 16.19 -0.57
C MET A 129 -3.44 16.87 -0.60
N ILE A 130 -3.37 18.19 -0.62
CA ILE A 130 -2.11 18.94 -0.67
C ILE A 130 -1.21 18.60 0.53
N LEU A 131 -1.79 18.37 1.71
CA LEU A 131 -1.02 18.09 2.94
C LEU A 131 -0.66 16.62 3.12
N LEU A 132 -1.49 15.68 2.67
CA LEU A 132 -1.27 14.24 2.88
C LEU A 132 -0.53 13.56 1.72
N VAL A 133 -0.75 13.98 0.47
CA VAL A 133 -0.14 13.36 -0.72
C VAL A 133 1.39 13.43 -0.69
N PRO A 134 2.04 14.56 -0.32
CA PRO A 134 3.50 14.61 -0.24
C PRO A 134 4.08 13.60 0.74
N ILE A 135 3.40 13.37 1.88
CA ILE A 135 3.83 12.38 2.88
C ILE A 135 3.76 10.98 2.30
N LEU A 136 2.64 10.62 1.66
CA LEU A 136 2.51 9.33 0.97
C LEU A 136 3.60 9.13 -0.06
N LEU A 137 3.90 10.16 -0.85
CA LEU A 137 4.93 10.11 -1.88
C LEU A 137 6.32 9.87 -1.26
N VAL A 138 6.66 10.57 -0.18
CA VAL A 138 7.91 10.36 0.57
C VAL A 138 7.98 8.93 1.12
N LEU A 139 6.90 8.41 1.71
CA LEU A 139 6.86 7.05 2.23
C LEU A 139 7.03 6.01 1.12
N ILE A 140 6.35 6.17 -0.01
CA ILE A 140 6.46 5.24 -1.13
C ILE A 140 7.87 5.27 -1.72
N ILE A 141 8.46 6.46 -1.93
CA ILE A 141 9.85 6.58 -2.40
C ILE A 141 10.82 5.95 -1.41
N GLY A 142 10.65 6.22 -0.11
CA GLY A 142 11.46 5.61 0.95
C GLY A 142 11.39 4.09 0.93
N LEU A 143 10.20 3.53 0.68
CA LEU A 143 10.02 2.09 0.56
C LEU A 143 10.66 1.51 -0.72
N VAL A 144 10.55 2.19 -1.86
CA VAL A 144 11.26 1.81 -3.10
C VAL A 144 12.77 1.80 -2.85
N ALA A 145 13.32 2.85 -2.23
CA ALA A 145 14.73 2.91 -1.87
C ALA A 145 15.12 1.77 -0.92
N THR A 146 14.26 1.46 0.04
CA THR A 146 14.44 0.33 0.97
C THR A 146 14.57 -0.99 0.21
N PHE A 147 13.62 -1.32 -0.66
CA PHE A 147 13.66 -2.56 -1.42
C PHE A 147 14.77 -2.62 -2.46
N PHE A 148 15.16 -1.48 -3.04
CA PHE A 148 16.32 -1.39 -3.92
C PHE A 148 17.61 -1.73 -3.18
N VAL A 149 17.82 -1.15 -2.00
CA VAL A 149 19.01 -1.44 -1.17
C VAL A 149 18.99 -2.88 -0.67
N THR A 150 17.84 -3.40 -0.24
CA THR A 150 17.75 -4.79 0.25
C THR A 150 17.95 -5.82 -0.85
N TRP A 151 17.51 -5.49 -2.08
CA TRP A 151 17.81 -6.29 -3.28
C TRP A 151 19.31 -6.30 -3.57
N ARG A 152 19.95 -5.13 -3.62
CA ARG A 152 21.40 -5.02 -3.86
C ARG A 152 22.25 -5.71 -2.80
N THR A 153 21.81 -5.68 -1.54
CA THR A 153 22.56 -6.26 -0.40
C THR A 153 22.17 -7.70 -0.08
N ASN A 154 21.15 -8.27 -0.75
CA ASN A 154 20.60 -9.61 -0.45
C ASN A 154 20.23 -9.83 1.04
N ARG A 155 19.90 -8.75 1.76
CA ARG A 155 19.62 -8.81 3.22
C ARG A 155 18.25 -9.38 3.56
N LEU A 156 17.24 -9.18 2.72
CA LEU A 156 15.87 -9.70 2.91
C LEU A 156 15.65 -10.97 2.07
N LYS A 157 15.84 -12.15 2.67
CA LYS A 157 15.59 -13.45 2.02
C LYS A 157 14.12 -13.88 2.05
N GLU A 158 13.33 -13.25 2.91
CA GLU A 158 11.92 -13.56 3.15
C GLU A 158 10.98 -12.94 2.09
N VAL A 159 11.48 -12.01 1.29
CA VAL A 159 10.70 -11.31 0.26
C VAL A 159 11.55 -11.19 -1.00
N ARG A 160 10.99 -11.47 -2.18
CA ARG A 160 11.67 -11.14 -3.45
C ARG A 160 11.68 -9.62 -3.65
N SER A 161 12.72 -9.00 -3.12
CA SER A 161 12.89 -7.53 -3.13
C SER A 161 12.80 -6.94 -4.53
N GLU A 162 13.23 -7.68 -5.57
CA GLU A 162 13.10 -7.28 -6.98
C GLU A 162 11.63 -7.12 -7.44
N LEU A 163 10.77 -8.09 -7.10
CA LEU A 163 9.35 -8.06 -7.47
C LEU A 163 8.61 -7.00 -6.68
N MET A 164 8.98 -6.81 -5.41
CA MET A 164 8.41 -5.78 -4.56
C MET A 164 8.81 -4.37 -5.01
N MET A 165 10.05 -4.19 -5.45
CA MET A 165 10.47 -2.92 -6.04
C MET A 165 9.67 -2.61 -7.32
N MET A 166 9.53 -3.60 -8.21
CA MET A 166 8.76 -3.43 -9.44
C MET A 166 7.28 -3.14 -9.17
N SER A 167 6.66 -3.82 -8.18
CA SER A 167 5.28 -3.52 -7.80
C SER A 167 5.13 -2.10 -7.30
N LEU A 168 6.03 -1.62 -6.44
CA LEU A 168 5.97 -0.25 -5.91
C LEU A 168 6.15 0.80 -7.01
N ILE A 169 7.06 0.59 -7.96
CA ILE A 169 7.23 1.48 -9.12
C ILE A 169 5.95 1.53 -9.95
N LEU A 170 5.35 0.37 -10.25
CA LEU A 170 4.08 0.32 -10.98
C LEU A 170 2.94 0.98 -10.19
N SER A 171 2.91 0.84 -8.86
CA SER A 171 1.95 1.54 -8.01
C SER A 171 2.14 3.06 -8.04
N ILE A 172 3.38 3.58 -8.07
CA ILE A 172 3.64 5.02 -8.26
C ILE A 172 3.11 5.46 -9.62
N ILE A 173 3.44 4.74 -10.69
CA ILE A 173 2.99 5.04 -12.05
C ILE A 173 1.46 5.06 -12.13
N SER A 174 0.80 4.07 -11.51
CA SER A 174 -0.66 4.01 -11.42
C SER A 174 -1.25 5.20 -10.66
N GLN A 175 -0.66 5.62 -9.54
CA GLN A 175 -1.20 6.72 -8.73
C GLN A 175 -0.98 8.09 -9.38
N VAL A 176 0.25 8.38 -9.82
CA VAL A 176 0.61 9.65 -10.47
C VAL A 176 -0.05 9.74 -11.84
N GLY A 177 0.11 8.71 -12.67
CA GLY A 177 -0.51 8.64 -13.99
C GLY A 177 -2.02 8.54 -13.92
N GLY A 178 -2.57 7.97 -12.85
CA GLY A 178 -4.01 7.84 -12.64
C GLY A 178 -4.75 9.16 -12.49
N VAL A 179 -4.07 10.25 -12.11
CA VAL A 179 -4.66 11.59 -12.12
C VAL A 179 -4.89 12.04 -13.56
N SER A 180 -3.85 11.97 -14.40
CA SER A 180 -3.93 12.34 -15.82
C SER A 180 -4.83 11.42 -16.62
N LEU A 181 -4.76 10.10 -16.39
CA LEU A 181 -5.59 9.10 -17.08
C LEU A 181 -7.08 9.26 -16.78
N ARG A 182 -7.45 9.66 -15.55
CA ARG A 182 -8.84 9.96 -15.21
C ARG A 182 -9.35 11.21 -15.92
N ALA A 183 -8.49 12.22 -16.13
CA ALA A 183 -8.85 13.40 -16.91
C ALA A 183 -9.10 13.07 -18.40
N MET A 184 -8.53 11.97 -18.91
CA MET A 184 -8.71 11.48 -20.28
C MET A 184 -9.75 10.36 -20.41
N GLU A 185 -10.58 10.10 -19.38
CA GLU A 185 -11.53 8.97 -19.32
C GLU A 185 -10.91 7.57 -19.45
N LEU A 186 -9.60 7.43 -19.20
CA LEU A 186 -8.84 6.18 -19.24
C LEU A 186 -8.49 5.65 -17.84
N GLY A 187 -9.32 5.98 -16.84
CA GLY A 187 -9.08 5.60 -15.43
C GLY A 187 -8.93 4.10 -15.18
N TRP A 188 -9.58 3.27 -16.00
CA TRP A 188 -9.47 1.80 -15.95
C TRP A 188 -8.03 1.30 -16.17
N ILE A 189 -7.21 2.00 -16.97
CA ILE A 189 -5.80 1.64 -17.20
C ILE A 189 -5.01 1.78 -15.91
N ALA A 190 -5.23 2.86 -15.16
CA ALA A 190 -4.56 3.07 -13.88
C ALA A 190 -4.89 1.94 -12.90
N ASN A 191 -6.16 1.53 -12.84
CA ASN A 191 -6.60 0.41 -12.00
C ASN A 191 -5.99 -0.93 -12.44
N LEU A 192 -5.87 -1.16 -13.75
CA LEU A 192 -5.23 -2.36 -14.29
C LEU A 192 -3.74 -2.42 -13.92
N VAL A 193 -3.01 -1.32 -14.10
CA VAL A 193 -1.60 -1.21 -13.67
C VAL A 193 -1.47 -1.46 -12.17
N ASN A 194 -2.41 -0.94 -11.37
CA ASN A 194 -2.43 -1.18 -9.93
C ASN A 194 -2.69 -2.65 -9.58
N ALA A 195 -3.61 -3.32 -10.29
CA ALA A 195 -3.89 -4.73 -10.10
C ALA A 195 -2.64 -5.58 -10.41
N ILE A 196 -1.93 -5.28 -11.50
CA ILE A 196 -0.65 -5.92 -11.84
C ILE A 196 0.38 -5.69 -10.74
N ALA A 197 0.49 -4.45 -10.24
CA ALA A 197 1.37 -4.13 -9.12
C ALA A 197 1.04 -4.97 -7.87
N THR A 198 -0.23 -5.07 -7.50
CA THR A 198 -0.70 -5.89 -6.38
C THR A 198 -0.36 -7.38 -6.57
N ILE A 199 -0.53 -7.92 -7.77
CA ILE A 199 -0.16 -9.31 -8.10
C ILE A 199 1.35 -9.52 -7.95
N LEU A 200 2.17 -8.61 -8.46
CA LEU A 200 3.63 -8.70 -8.30
C LEU A 200 4.06 -8.62 -6.83
N ALA A 201 3.42 -7.75 -6.05
CA ALA A 201 3.66 -7.68 -4.61
C ALA A 201 3.27 -8.99 -3.91
N ALA A 202 2.13 -9.59 -4.27
CA ALA A 202 1.71 -10.90 -3.76
C ALA A 202 2.74 -11.99 -4.05
N LEU A 203 3.20 -12.06 -5.31
CA LEU A 203 4.23 -13.00 -5.74
C LEU A 203 5.57 -12.78 -5.04
N ALA A 204 5.88 -11.51 -4.69
CA ALA A 204 7.08 -11.18 -3.95
C ALA A 204 7.12 -11.82 -2.55
N PHE A 205 5.97 -11.91 -1.89
CA PHE A 205 5.84 -12.55 -0.57
C PHE A 205 5.58 -14.06 -0.65
N ALA A 206 4.85 -14.53 -1.65
CA ALA A 206 4.49 -15.96 -1.77
C ALA A 206 5.69 -16.85 -2.15
N ASN A 207 6.71 -16.30 -2.83
CA ASN A 207 7.87 -17.06 -3.29
C ASN A 207 9.20 -16.53 -2.71
N PRO A 208 9.46 -16.70 -1.40
CA PRO A 208 10.70 -16.23 -0.78
C PRO A 208 11.94 -16.99 -1.30
N TRP A 209 13.06 -16.29 -1.46
CA TRP A 209 14.35 -16.87 -1.88
C TRP A 209 14.84 -17.97 -0.93
N TYR A 210 14.41 -17.95 0.33
CA TYR A 210 14.82 -18.90 1.37
C TYR A 210 14.64 -20.38 0.99
N ARG A 211 13.55 -20.74 0.28
CA ARG A 211 13.29 -22.13 -0.12
C ARG A 211 14.16 -22.64 -1.28
N ARG A 212 14.83 -21.75 -2.03
CA ARG A 212 15.62 -22.14 -3.19
C ARG A 212 17.00 -22.68 -2.79
N LYS A 213 17.62 -22.07 -1.78
CA LYS A 213 18.94 -22.50 -1.31
C LYS A 213 18.92 -23.82 -0.53
N SER A 214 17.87 -24.08 0.26
CA SER A 214 17.74 -25.35 0.97
C SER A 214 17.66 -26.58 0.06
N HIS A 215 17.23 -26.40 -1.20
CA HIS A 215 17.23 -27.46 -2.21
C HIS A 215 18.50 -27.54 -3.05
N THR A 216 19.32 -26.48 -3.09
CA THR A 216 20.56 -26.47 -3.88
C THR A 216 21.76 -26.91 -3.05
N ASP A 217 21.72 -26.74 -1.72
CA ASP A 217 22.77 -27.19 -0.79
C ASP A 217 22.59 -28.67 -0.36
N GLN A 218 21.64 -29.40 -0.97
CA GLN A 218 21.41 -30.84 -0.75
C GLN A 218 21.76 -31.70 -1.99
N THR A 219 22.42 -31.12 -2.98
CA THR A 219 22.99 -31.80 -4.16
C THR A 219 24.46 -31.50 -4.27
#